data_AF-A0A8J8BMH2-F1
#
_entry.id   AF-A0A8J8BMH2-F1
#
_cell.length_a   1.000
_cell.length_b   1.000
_cell.length_c   1.000
_cell.angle_alpha   90.00
_cell.angle_beta   90.00
_cell.angle_gamma   90.00
#
_symmetry.space_group_name_H-M   'P 1'
#
loop_
_entity.id
_entity.type
_entity.pdbx_description
1 polymer ?
#
loop_
_entity_poly.entity_id
_entity_poly.type
_entity_poly.pdbx_seq_one_letter_code
_entity_poly.pdbx_strand_id
1 'polypeptide(L)' 'MRFLSEDCVLKGIPNKSASRIFRTIEEQITRTRTGAPLVVEPPLEDPLEILKVRLARGEISREEYQSLKKELEEL' A
#
# COMPACT_ATOMS: atom_id res chain seq x y z
N MET A 1 -15.06 -14.28 -22.37
CA MET A 1 -13.71 -14.81 -22.63
C MET A 1 -13.16 -15.39 -21.32
N ARG A 2 -12.93 -16.70 -21.25
CA ARG A 2 -12.16 -17.30 -20.16
C ARG A 2 -10.68 -17.17 -20.53
N PHE A 3 -9.99 -16.21 -19.92
CA PHE A 3 -8.53 -16.30 -19.84
C PHE A 3 -8.25 -17.47 -18.89
N LEU A 4 -7.32 -18.37 -19.26
CA LEU A 4 -6.84 -19.55 -18.51
C LEU A 4 -7.47 -20.89 -18.95
N SER A 5 -6.71 -21.58 -19.79
CA SER A 5 -6.76 -23.04 -20.00
C SER A 5 -6.39 -23.75 -18.69
N GLU A 6 -6.86 -24.99 -18.52
CA GLU A 6 -6.73 -25.82 -17.31
C GLU A 6 -5.28 -26.13 -16.88
N ASP A 7 -4.27 -25.72 -17.66
CA ASP A 7 -2.85 -26.07 -17.48
C ASP A 7 -1.94 -24.89 -17.06
N CYS A 8 -2.44 -23.90 -16.32
CA CYS A 8 -1.57 -22.83 -15.83
C CYS A 8 -0.73 -23.30 -14.63
N VAL A 9 0.46 -23.82 -14.89
CA VAL A 9 1.43 -24.25 -13.85
C VAL A 9 2.50 -23.16 -13.66
N LEU A 10 2.46 -22.46 -12.53
CA LEU A 10 3.55 -21.56 -12.11
C LEU A 10 4.75 -22.41 -11.68
N LYS A 11 5.75 -22.55 -12.55
CA LYS A 11 6.99 -23.29 -12.26
C LYS A 11 7.66 -22.73 -10.99
N GLY A 12 7.97 -23.61 -10.05
CA GLY A 12 8.68 -23.25 -8.80
C GLY A 12 7.79 -22.87 -7.62
N ILE A 13 6.46 -22.84 -7.79
CA ILE A 13 5.53 -22.56 -6.69
C ILE A 13 4.81 -23.86 -6.28
N PRO A 14 4.82 -24.24 -4.99
CA PRO A 14 4.06 -25.39 -4.52
C PRO A 14 2.57 -25.26 -4.85
N ASN A 15 1.96 -26.33 -5.38
CA ASN A 15 0.58 -26.32 -5.88
C ASN A 15 -0.44 -25.83 -4.82
N LYS A 16 -0.21 -26.16 -3.53
CA LYS A 16 -1.05 -25.68 -2.40
C LYS A 16 -1.09 -24.15 -2.26
N SER A 17 0.00 -23.46 -2.60
CA SER A 17 0.07 -21.99 -2.60
C SER A 17 -0.33 -21.37 -3.94
N ALA A 18 -0.25 -22.14 -5.02
CA ALA A 18 -0.58 -21.66 -6.36
C ALA A 18 -2.04 -21.18 -6.44
N SER A 19 -3.00 -21.95 -5.93
CA SER A 19 -4.42 -21.58 -5.94
C SER A 19 -4.71 -20.26 -5.22
N ARG A 20 -4.02 -19.99 -4.10
CA ARG A 20 -4.17 -18.74 -3.36
C ARG A 20 -3.61 -17.54 -4.14
N ILE A 21 -2.46 -17.71 -4.77
CA ILE A 21 -1.81 -16.69 -5.60
C ILE A 21 -2.68 -16.38 -6.82
N PHE A 22 -3.20 -17.40 -7.50
CA PHE A 22 -4.11 -17.24 -8.62
C PHE A 22 -5.34 -16.44 -8.23
N ARG A 23 -6.00 -16.81 -7.11
CA ARG A 23 -7.19 -16.10 -6.64
C ARG A 23 -6.90 -14.62 -6.38
N THR A 24 -5.77 -14.30 -5.74
CA THR A 24 -5.37 -12.91 -5.49
C THR A 24 -5.11 -12.15 -6.79
N ILE A 25 -4.46 -12.76 -7.78
CA ILE A 25 -4.21 -12.13 -9.08
C ILE A 25 -5.53 -11.89 -9.83
N GLU A 26 -6.43 -12.87 -9.86
CA GLU A 26 -7.75 -12.75 -10.50
C GLU A 26 -8.61 -11.68 -9.84
N GLU A 27 -8.64 -11.64 -8.50
CA GLU A 27 -9.34 -10.60 -7.73
C GLU A 27 -8.80 -9.21 -8.09
N GLN A 28 -7.48 -9.04 -8.22
CA GLN A 28 -6.87 -7.76 -8.59
C GLN A 28 -7.15 -7.37 -10.04
N ILE A 29 -6.99 -8.29 -11.00
CA ILE A 29 -7.29 -8.02 -12.42
C ILE A 29 -8.76 -7.64 -12.60
N THR A 30 -9.66 -8.35 -11.91
CA THR A 30 -11.10 -8.08 -11.97
C THR A 30 -11.41 -6.72 -11.38
N ARG A 31 -10.81 -6.38 -10.23
CA ARG A 31 -10.95 -5.05 -9.58
C ARG A 31 -10.43 -3.91 -10.45
N THR A 32 -9.31 -4.09 -11.15
CA THR A 32 -8.78 -3.09 -12.09
C THR A 32 -9.68 -2.92 -13.30
N ARG A 33 -10.28 -4.00 -13.81
CA ARG A 33 -11.16 -3.96 -14.99
C ARG A 33 -12.53 -3.35 -14.72
N THR A 34 -13.06 -3.47 -13.49
CA THR A 34 -14.35 -2.87 -13.11
C THR A 34 -14.26 -1.38 -12.77
N GLY A 35 -13.09 -0.74 -12.89
CA GLY A 35 -12.94 0.71 -12.72
C GLY A 35 -13.21 1.19 -11.29
N ALA A 36 -13.19 0.29 -10.30
CA ALA A 36 -13.30 0.68 -8.90
C ALA A 36 -12.04 1.48 -8.52
N PRO A 37 -12.16 2.72 -8.02
CA PRO A 37 -11.01 3.47 -7.56
C PRO A 37 -10.34 2.68 -6.43
N LEU A 38 -9.01 2.57 -6.49
CA LEU A 38 -8.22 2.22 -5.32
C LEU A 38 -8.38 3.36 -4.33
N VAL A 39 -9.47 3.37 -3.55
CA VAL A 39 -9.52 4.08 -2.28
C VAL A 39 -8.63 3.29 -1.34
N VAL A 40 -7.32 3.42 -1.55
CA VAL A 40 -6.37 3.26 -0.47
C VAL A 40 -6.67 4.48 0.37
N GLU A 41 -7.53 4.33 1.39
CA GLU A 41 -7.49 5.30 2.47
C GLU A 41 -6.01 5.39 2.87
N PRO A 42 -5.39 6.57 2.79
CA PRO A 42 -4.04 6.70 3.27
C PRO A 42 -4.06 6.11 4.69
N PRO A 43 -3.11 5.22 5.04
CA PRO A 43 -3.02 4.76 6.40
C PRO A 43 -3.10 5.99 7.31
N LEU A 44 -3.84 5.88 8.43
CA LEU A 44 -3.84 6.90 9.48
C LEU A 44 -2.39 7.06 9.94
N GLU A 45 -1.63 7.88 9.22
CA GLU A 45 -0.23 8.15 9.49
C GLU A 45 -0.21 9.04 10.71
N ASP A 46 0.52 8.58 11.72
CA ASP A 46 0.74 9.35 12.93
C ASP A 46 1.32 10.73 12.56
N PRO A 47 0.75 11.84 13.05
CA PRO A 47 1.22 13.18 12.72
C PRO A 47 2.73 13.40 12.93
N LEU A 48 3.34 12.72 13.92
CA LEU A 48 4.78 12.81 14.17
C LEU A 48 5.60 12.05 13.11
N GLU A 49 5.07 10.96 12.55
CA GLU A 49 5.72 10.26 11.43
C GLU A 49 5.76 11.13 10.18
N ILE A 50 4.65 11.82 9.87
CA ILE A 50 4.59 12.77 8.75
C ILE A 50 5.68 13.85 8.91
N LEU A 51 5.81 14.43 10.11
CA LEU A 51 6.85 15.44 10.38
C LEU A 51 8.27 14.90 10.22
N LYS A 52 8.55 13.67 10.68
CA LYS A 52 9.86 13.04 10.51
C LYS A 52 10.21 12.84 9.04
N VAL A 53 9.24 12.41 8.23
CA VAL A 53 9.42 12.22 6.79
C VAL A 53 9.72 13.55 6.11
N ARG A 54 8.98 14.62 6.44
CA ARG A 54 9.20 15.96 5.88
C ARG A 54 10.58 16.51 6.24
N LEU A 55 11.01 16.34 7.49
CA LEU A 55 12.35 16.74 7.93
C LEU A 55 13.45 15.97 7.16
N ALA A 56 13.29 14.65 7.00
CA ALA A 56 14.25 13.82 6.26
C ALA A 56 14.34 14.19 4.77
N ARG A 57 13.24 14.67 4.18
CA ARG A 57 13.19 15.20 2.82
C ARG A 57 13.70 16.63 2.68
N GLY A 58 13.93 17.33 3.79
CA GLY A 58 14.30 18.75 3.80
C GLY A 58 13.15 19.68 3.42
N GLU A 59 11.90 19.22 3.51
CA GLU A 59 10.71 20.04 3.27
C GLU A 59 10.46 21.06 4.39
N ILE A 60 10.99 20.78 5.59
CA ILE A 60 10.93 21.64 6.77
C ILE A 60 12.30 21.72 7.44
N SER A 61 12.56 22.82 8.13
CA SER A 61 13.76 23.00 8.94
C SER A 61 13.69 22.24 10.27
N ARG A 62 14.83 22.14 10.96
CA ARG A 62 14.90 21.51 12.28
C ARG A 62 14.13 22.29 13.33
N GLU A 63 14.11 23.62 13.22
CA GLU A 63 13.36 24.52 14.11
C GLU A 63 11.86 24.33 13.91
N GLU A 64 11.41 24.29 12.65
CA GLU A 64 10.01 24.05 12.30
C GLU A 64 9.52 22.69 12.81
N TYR A 65 10.34 21.63 12.66
CA TYR A 65 10.03 20.32 13.21
C TYR A 65 9.82 20.35 14.73
N GLN A 66 10.66 21.07 15.47
CA GLN A 66 10.56 21.13 16.93
C GLN A 66 9.32 21.89 17.40
N SER A 67 8.95 22.98 16.73
CA SER A 67 7.74 23.74 17.05
C SER A 67 6.49 22.89 16.82
N LEU A 68 6.37 22.27 15.64
CA LEU A 68 5.23 21.42 15.28
C LEU A 68 5.14 20.16 16.16
N LYS A 69 6.30 19.60 16.54
CA LYS A 69 6.34 18.47 17.48
C LYS A 69 5.74 18.83 18.83
N LYS A 70 6.04 20.01 19.38
CA LYS A 70 5.49 20.47 20.67
C LYS A 70 3.97 20.66 20.59
N GLU A 71 3.49 21.28 19.53
CA GLU A 71 2.05 21.50 19.32
C GLU A 71 1.27 20.17 19.26
N LEU A 72 1.87 19.12 18.70
CA LEU A 72 1.27 17.79 18.64
C LEU A 72 1.34 17.01 19.97
N GLU A 73 2.33 17.27 20.81
CA GLU A 73 2.48 16.63 22.13
C GLU A 73 1.64 17.31 23.23
N GLU A 74 1.20 18.55 23.02
CA GLU A 74 0.35 19.32 23.95
C GLU A 74 -1.17 19.16 23.70
N LEU A 75 -1.57 18.36 22.70
CA LEU A 75 -2.95 17.98 22.38
C LEU A 75 -3.44 16.77 23.20
#